data_AF-A0AAD6T9E9-F1
#
_entry.id   AF-A0AAD6T9E9-F1
#
_cell.length_a   1.000
_cell.length_b   1.000
_cell.length_c   1.000
_cell.angle_alpha   90.00
_cell.angle_beta   90.00
_cell.angle_gamma   90.00
#
_symmetry.space_group_name_H-M   'P 1'
#
loop_
_entity.id
_entity.type
_entity.pdbx_description
1 polymer ?
#
loop_
_entity_poly.entity_id
_entity_poly.type
_entity_poly.pdbx_seq_one_letter_code
_entity_poly.pdbx_strand_id
1 'polypeptide(L)'
;MLRTTTESFFTSRAVCYYIAEKYANQGLKLIPNDLEEKAIFEQAASIEYPNFDSFCSKAVASSRSMRGVASDKAVFDALVEALSGKLDG
;
A
#
# COMPACT_ATOMS: atom_id res chain seq x y z
N MET A 1 -13.60 -1.72 8.32
CA MET A 1 -14.19 -0.40 8.60
C MET A 1 -13.89 -0.05 10.05
N LEU A 2 -13.01 0.93 10.28
CA LEU A 2 -12.79 1.45 11.63
C LEU A 2 -13.85 2.51 11.91
N ARG A 3 -14.45 2.48 13.10
CA ARG A 3 -15.45 3.46 13.54
C ARG A 3 -14.94 4.16 14.79
N THR A 4 -15.05 5.48 14.79
CA THR A 4 -14.92 6.32 15.97
C THR A 4 -16.33 6.72 16.43
N THR A 5 -16.43 7.45 17.53
CA THR A 5 -17.72 7.94 18.03
C THR A 5 -18.41 8.92 17.07
N THR A 6 -17.65 9.55 16.16
CA THR A 6 -18.15 10.59 15.26
C THR A 6 -17.94 10.28 13.77
N GLU A 7 -16.95 9.46 13.42
CA GLU A 7 -16.52 9.25 12.04
C GLU A 7 -16.25 7.78 11.72
N SER A 8 -16.40 7.42 10.43
CA SER A 8 -16.10 6.08 9.93
C SER A 8 -15.10 6.11 8.77
N PHE A 9 -14.05 5.30 8.88
CA PHE A 9 -12.99 5.19 7.89
C PHE A 9 -13.07 3.84 7.16
N PHE A 10 -13.04 3.88 5.84
CA PHE A 10 -13.29 2.72 4.99
C PHE A 10 -12.04 2.17 4.31
N THR A 11 -11.06 3.01 3.99
CA THR A 11 -9.81 2.55 3.37
C THR A 11 -8.80 2.17 4.45
N SER A 12 -8.09 1.06 4.25
CA SER A 12 -7.04 0.61 5.18
C SER A 12 -6.00 1.70 5.42
N ARG A 13 -5.60 2.42 4.36
CA ARG A 13 -4.64 3.52 4.41
C ARG A 13 -5.12 4.66 5.32
N ALA A 14 -6.35 5.16 5.14
CA ALA A 14 -6.89 6.21 6.02
C ALA A 14 -6.96 5.76 7.49
N VAL A 15 -7.27 4.49 7.74
CA VAL A 15 -7.24 3.91 9.09
C VAL A 15 -5.82 3.94 9.68
N CYS A 16 -4.80 3.56 8.90
CA CYS A 16 -3.40 3.63 9.32
C CYS A 16 -2.97 5.06 9.66
N TYR A 17 -3.27 6.04 8.80
CA TYR A 17 -2.98 7.45 9.07
C TYR A 17 -3.64 7.94 10.36
N TYR A 18 -4.93 7.64 10.55
CA TYR A 18 -5.66 8.01 11.75
C TYR A 18 -5.00 7.46 13.03
N ILE A 19 -4.62 6.17 13.01
CA ILE A 19 -3.97 5.53 14.16
C ILE A 19 -2.59 6.15 14.40
N ALA A 20 -1.79 6.33 13.34
CA ALA A 20 -0.44 6.88 13.43
C ALA A 20 -0.43 8.29 14.02
N GLU A 21 -1.35 9.16 13.59
CA GLU A 21 -1.44 10.53 14.11
C GLU A 21 -2.07 10.60 15.51
N LYS A 22 -3.18 9.89 15.74
CA LYS A 22 -3.88 9.90 17.04
C LYS A 22 -3.00 9.42 18.19
N TYR A 23 -2.13 8.46 17.92
CA TYR A 23 -1.25 7.85 18.90
C TYR A 23 0.23 8.19 18.63
N ALA A 24 0.52 9.33 17.99
CA ALA A 24 1.88 9.75 17.65
C ALA A 24 2.82 9.89 18.86
N ASN A 25 2.27 10.00 20.07
CA ASN A 25 3.02 10.05 21.33
C ASN A 25 3.27 8.66 21.97
N GLN A 26 2.88 7.56 21.32
CA GLN A 26 3.04 6.19 21.81
C GLN A 26 3.89 5.37 20.83
N GLY A 27 5.01 4.84 21.31
CA GLY A 27 5.86 3.95 20.53
C GLY A 27 6.66 4.67 19.44
N LEU A 28 6.91 3.95 18.33
CA LEU A 28 7.66 4.47 17.20
C LEU A 28 6.82 5.50 16.43
N LYS A 29 7.41 6.66 16.15
CA LYS A 29 6.79 7.67 15.31
C LYS A 29 6.80 7.24 13.85
N LEU A 30 5.62 6.93 13.32
CA LEU A 30 5.45 6.37 11.97
C LEU A 30 5.38 7.43 10.87
N ILE A 31 4.92 8.63 11.19
CA ILE A 31 4.83 9.77 10.26
C ILE A 31 5.80 10.85 10.74
N PRO A 32 6.79 11.25 9.93
CA PRO A 32 7.72 12.32 10.30
C PRO A 32 7.02 13.68 10.50
N ASN A 33 7.60 14.55 11.35
CA ASN A 33 7.14 15.94 11.47
C ASN A 33 8.00 16.92 10.69
N ASP A 34 9.26 16.56 10.41
CA ASP A 34 10.10 17.39 9.56
C ASP A 34 9.48 17.46 8.16
N LEU A 35 9.54 18.64 7.55
CA LEU A 35 8.85 18.91 6.29
C LEU A 35 9.41 18.04 5.15
N GLU A 36 10.73 17.90 5.08
CA GLU A 36 11.40 17.14 4.03
C GLU A 36 11.17 15.65 4.20
N GLU A 37 11.35 15.14 5.43
CA GLU A 37 11.09 13.73 5.74
C GLU A 37 9.62 13.37 5.49
N LYS A 38 8.69 14.26 5.85
CA LYS A 38 7.26 14.06 5.60
C LYS A 38 6.95 14.08 4.11
N ALA A 39 7.58 14.96 3.33
CA ALA A 39 7.39 14.99 1.88
C ALA A 39 7.83 13.67 1.23
N ILE A 40 8.96 13.11 1.63
CA ILE A 40 9.44 11.80 1.16
C ILE A 40 8.45 10.68 1.55
N PHE A 41 7.98 10.69 2.80
CA PHE A 41 6.98 9.73 3.27
C PHE A 41 5.68 9.80 2.46
N GLU A 42 5.11 10.99 2.27
CA GLU A 42 3.86 11.17 1.54
C GLU A 42 4.02 10.83 0.04
N GLN A 43 5.18 11.15 -0.54
CA GLN A 43 5.50 10.73 -1.92
C GLN A 43 5.43 9.20 -2.03
N ALA A 44 6.14 8.47 -1.17
CA ALA A 44 6.15 7.01 -1.16
C ALA A 44 4.75 6.42 -0.90
N ALA A 45 4.02 6.96 0.07
CA ALA A 45 2.67 6.51 0.39
C ALA A 45 1.66 6.74 -0.76
N SER A 46 1.80 7.86 -1.49
CA SER A 46 0.93 8.18 -2.62
C SER A 46 1.14 7.27 -3.83
N ILE A 47 2.38 6.81 -4.06
CA ILE A 47 2.72 5.95 -5.20
C ILE A 47 2.59 4.45 -4.88
N GLU A 48 2.58 4.06 -3.60
CA GLU A 48 2.45 2.65 -3.19
C GLU A 48 1.21 1.98 -3.79
N TYR A 49 0.04 2.61 -3.72
CA TYR A 49 -1.18 2.03 -4.30
C TYR A 49 -1.12 1.86 -5.83
N PRO A 50 -0.90 2.93 -6.61
CA PRO A 50 -0.93 2.82 -8.08
C PRO A 50 0.26 2.04 -8.65
N ASN A 51 1.43 2.10 -8.02
CA ASN A 51 2.68 1.55 -8.59
C ASN A 51 3.13 0.22 -7.96
N PHE A 52 2.77 -0.06 -6.71
CA PHE A 52 3.13 -1.31 -6.05
C PHE A 52 1.92 -2.26 -5.93
N ASP A 53 0.88 -1.87 -5.18
CA ASP A 53 -0.27 -2.73 -4.87
C ASP A 53 -1.00 -3.22 -6.13
N SER A 54 -1.23 -2.32 -7.10
CA SER A 54 -1.92 -2.65 -8.37
C SER A 54 -1.25 -3.78 -9.17
N PHE A 55 0.08 -3.88 -9.13
CA PHE A 55 0.83 -4.92 -9.84
C PHE A 55 1.04 -6.15 -8.95
N CYS A 56 1.45 -5.94 -7.70
CA CYS A 56 1.71 -7.01 -6.74
C CYS A 56 0.47 -7.86 -6.46
N SER A 57 -0.68 -7.23 -6.21
CA SER A 57 -1.94 -7.94 -5.95
C SER A 57 -2.37 -8.80 -7.15
N LYS A 58 -2.13 -8.34 -8.38
CA LYS A 58 -2.40 -9.12 -9.60
C LYS A 58 -1.41 -10.26 -9.79
N ALA A 59 -0.13 -10.03 -9.50
CA ALA A 59 0.90 -11.07 -9.58
C ALA A 59 0.62 -12.20 -8.57
N VAL A 60 0.26 -11.85 -7.33
CA VAL A 60 -0.15 -12.86 -6.33
C VAL A 60 -1.37 -13.64 -6.82
N ALA A 61 -2.36 -12.96 -7.40
CA ALA A 61 -3.54 -13.62 -7.96
C ALA A 61 -3.24 -14.52 -9.17
N SER A 62 -2.25 -14.21 -10.00
CA SER A 62 -1.84 -15.06 -11.13
C SER A 62 -0.92 -16.21 -10.74
N SER A 63 -0.16 -16.07 -9.63
CA SER A 63 0.73 -17.13 -9.13
C SER A 63 0.01 -18.28 -8.43
N ARG A 64 -1.25 -18.06 -8.01
CA ARG A 64 -2.04 -19.04 -7.26
C ARG A 64 -3.35 -19.29 -7.98
N SER A 65 -3.77 -20.55 -8.05
CA SER A 65 -5.13 -20.85 -8.48
C SER A 65 -6.11 -20.21 -7.49
N MET A 66 -6.85 -19.21 -7.97
CA MET A 66 -7.76 -18.40 -7.17
C MET A 66 -9.14 -18.47 -7.81
N ARG A 67 -10.15 -18.91 -7.06
CA ARG A 67 -11.54 -19.01 -7.52
C ARG A 67 -11.72 -19.81 -8.82
N GLY A 68 -10.96 -20.89 -8.99
CA GLY A 68 -11.06 -21.77 -10.17
C GLY A 68 -10.35 -21.26 -11.42
N VAL A 69 -9.68 -20.10 -11.35
CA VAL A 69 -8.78 -19.63 -12.41
C VAL A 69 -7.42 -20.27 -12.19
N ALA A 70 -6.89 -20.95 -13.22
CA ALA A 70 -5.56 -21.56 -13.15
C ALA A 70 -4.46 -20.51 -13.02
N SER A 71 -3.36 -20.88 -12.37
CA SER A 71 -2.18 -20.02 -12.29
C SER A 71 -1.56 -19.83 -13.67
N ASP A 72 -1.12 -18.61 -13.97
CA ASP A 72 -0.44 -18.27 -15.22
C ASP A 72 0.91 -17.61 -14.92
N LYS A 73 1.98 -18.37 -15.18
CA LYS A 73 3.35 -17.91 -14.94
C LYS A 73 3.76 -16.76 -15.87
N ALA A 74 3.30 -16.76 -17.12
CA ALA A 74 3.67 -15.71 -18.07
C ALA A 74 3.07 -14.36 -17.63
N VAL A 75 1.82 -14.38 -17.16
CA VAL A 75 1.18 -13.19 -16.58
C VAL A 75 1.89 -12.73 -15.30
N PHE A 76 2.30 -13.68 -14.43
CA PHE A 76 3.09 -13.36 -13.25
C PHE A 76 4.41 -12.66 -13.60
N ASP A 77 5.21 -13.25 -14.50
CA ASP A 77 6.52 -12.73 -14.88
C ASP A 77 6.39 -11.32 -15.48
N ALA A 78 5.40 -11.10 -16.37
CA ALA A 78 5.14 -9.79 -16.97
C ALA A 78 4.73 -8.72 -15.95
N LEU A 79 3.94 -9.09 -14.93
CA LEU A 79 3.55 -8.17 -13.85
C LEU A 79 4.72 -7.82 -12.94
N VAL A 80 5.62 -8.77 -12.68
CA VAL A 80 6.85 -8.53 -11.91
C VAL A 80 7.79 -7.60 -12.67
N GLU A 81 7.98 -7.81 -13.97
CA GLU A 81 8.79 -6.92 -14.81
C GLU A 81 8.23 -5.49 -14.84
N ALA A 82 6.92 -5.34 -15.02
CA ALA A 82 6.25 -4.05 -14.97
C ALA A 82 6.35 -3.38 -13.59
N LEU A 83 6.28 -4.16 -12.51
CA LEU A 83 6.46 -3.67 -11.14
C LEU A 83 7.87 -3.14 -10.94
N SER A 84 8.91 -3.90 -11.32
CA SER A 84 10.30 -3.47 -11.22
C SER A 84 10.52 -2.13 -11.92
N GLY A 85 10.05 -1.98 -13.16
CA GLY A 85 10.17 -0.72 -13.89
C GLY A 85 9.43 0.48 -13.28
N LYS A 86 8.51 0.26 -12.33
CA LYS A 86 7.81 1.35 -11.60
C LYS A 86 8.47 1.72 -10.28
N LEU A 87 9.32 0.84 -9.73
CA LEU A 87 10.03 1.06 -8.47
C LEU A 87 11.42 1.66 -8.67
N ASP A 88 11.99 1.55 -9.87
CA ASP A 88 13.37 1.94 -10.18
C ASP A 88 13.59 3.45 -10.44
N GLY A 89 12.59 4.31 -10.21
CA GLY A 89 12.73 5.77 -10.06
C GLY A 89 13.44 6.52 -11.19
#